data_AF-A0A2K2D0H6-F1
#
_entry.id   AF-A0A2K2D0H6-F1
#
_cell.length_a   1.000
_cell.length_b   1.000
_cell.length_c   1.000
_cell.angle_alpha   90.00
_cell.angle_beta   90.00
_cell.angle_gamma   90.00
#
_symmetry.space_group_name_H-M   'P 1'
#
loop_
_entity.id
_entity.type
_entity.pdbx_description
1 polymer ?
#
loop_
_entity_poly.entity_id
_entity_poly.type
_entity_poly.pdbx_seq_one_letter_code
_entity_poly.pdbx_strand_id
1 'polypeptide(L)'
;MSGPKEAGGLGFLDSRIRNVVLLVKWIAKLEGGCEDLSCRLLRAKYFSHGGFFQSSSAQSSQFWKGLHAVKSWFKFGCEYRLGNGASIHFWNDVWLGQAPLDARFHRLF
;
A
#
# COMPACT_ATOMS: atom_id res chain seq x y z
N MET A 1 0.21 18.11 -18.69
CA MET A 1 -1.01 18.93 -18.88
C MET A 1 -2.21 18.01 -18.83
N SER A 2 -2.98 18.02 -17.75
CA SER A 2 -4.16 17.15 -17.54
C SER A 2 -5.30 18.01 -17.02
N GLY A 3 -5.93 18.77 -17.92
CA GLY A 3 -7.13 19.56 -17.64
C GLY A 3 -8.43 18.78 -17.94
N PRO A 4 -9.57 19.24 -17.42
CA PRO A 4 -10.88 18.66 -17.72
C PRO A 4 -11.18 18.72 -19.22
N LYS A 5 -11.99 17.76 -19.69
CA LYS A 5 -12.33 17.58 -21.12
C LYS A 5 -12.96 18.84 -21.73
N GLU A 6 -13.73 19.56 -20.92
CA GLU A 6 -14.39 20.82 -21.27
C GLU A 6 -13.41 21.99 -21.50
N ALA A 7 -12.19 21.89 -20.96
CA ALA A 7 -11.13 22.88 -21.15
C ALA A 7 -10.09 22.44 -22.20
N GLY A 8 -10.42 21.48 -23.07
CA GLY A 8 -9.51 20.99 -24.12
C GLY A 8 -8.42 20.01 -23.64
N GLY A 9 -8.53 19.48 -22.42
CA GLY A 9 -7.69 18.38 -21.94
C GLY A 9 -8.25 16.99 -22.28
N LEU A 10 -7.45 15.92 -22.14
CA LEU A 10 -7.88 14.55 -22.48
C LEU A 10 -9.06 14.01 -21.63
N GLY A 11 -9.45 14.70 -20.55
CA GLY A 11 -10.57 14.28 -19.70
C GLY A 11 -10.33 12.99 -18.92
N PHE A 12 -9.10 12.51 -18.88
CA PHE A 12 -8.68 11.53 -17.89
C PHE A 12 -8.51 12.27 -16.56
N LEU A 13 -9.18 11.79 -15.50
CA LEU A 13 -8.73 12.01 -14.12
C LEU A 13 -7.20 11.89 -14.13
N ASP A 14 -6.46 12.86 -13.57
CA ASP A 14 -4.99 12.98 -13.67
C ASP A 14 -4.35 11.59 -13.72
N SER A 15 -3.69 11.26 -14.83
CA SER A 15 -3.14 9.92 -15.09
C SER A 15 -2.23 9.46 -13.96
N ARG A 16 -1.61 10.41 -13.23
CA ARG A 16 -0.83 10.15 -12.03
C ARG A 16 -1.68 9.58 -10.90
N ILE A 17 -2.85 10.16 -10.64
CA ILE A 17 -3.80 9.66 -9.62
C ILE A 17 -4.25 8.25 -9.98
N ARG A 18 -4.59 7.99 -11.25
CA ARG A 18 -5.00 6.65 -11.68
C ARG A 18 -3.89 5.61 -11.48
N ASN A 19 -2.65 5.97 -11.80
CA ASN A 19 -1.50 5.09 -11.58
C ASN A 19 -1.31 4.79 -10.08
N VAL A 20 -1.37 5.80 -9.22
CA VAL A 20 -1.32 5.62 -7.76
C VAL A 20 -2.41 4.66 -7.27
N VAL A 21 -3.66 4.86 -7.70
CA VAL A 21 -4.78 3.98 -7.32
C VAL A 21 -4.55 2.54 -7.79
N LEU A 22 -4.01 2.33 -8.99
CA LEU A 22 -3.70 0.99 -9.49
C LEU A 22 -2.59 0.32 -8.67
N LEU A 23 -1.55 1.05 -8.28
CA LEU A 23 -0.49 0.52 -7.43
C LEU A 23 -1.01 0.19 -6.02
N VAL A 24 -1.85 1.05 -5.43
CA VAL A 24 -2.51 0.80 -4.14
C VAL A 24 -3.39 -0.46 -4.22
N LYS A 25 -4.15 -0.65 -5.31
CA LYS A 25 -4.93 -1.87 -5.55
C LYS A 25 -4.05 -3.12 -5.65
N TRP A 26 -2.86 -3.01 -6.23
CA TRP A 26 -1.89 -4.10 -6.26
C TRP A 26 -1.40 -4.48 -4.85
N ILE A 27 -1.11 -3.50 -4.00
CA ILE A 27 -0.78 -3.77 -2.58
C ILE A 27 -1.94 -4.48 -1.89
N ALA A 28 -3.17 -3.99 -2.06
CA ALA A 28 -4.38 -4.63 -1.52
C ALA A 28 -4.51 -6.09 -1.98
N LYS A 29 -4.25 -6.35 -3.25
CA LYS A 29 -4.30 -7.70 -3.84
C LYS A 29 -3.23 -8.63 -3.26
N LEU A 30 -2.01 -8.13 -3.06
CA LEU A 30 -0.94 -8.89 -2.45
C LEU A 30 -1.25 -9.20 -0.98
N GLU A 31 -1.67 -8.21 -0.19
CA GLU A 31 -1.98 -8.39 1.23
C GLU A 31 -3.27 -9.21 1.45
N GLY A 32 -4.25 -9.11 0.56
CA GLY A 32 -5.52 -9.83 0.63
C GLY A 32 -5.49 -11.32 0.24
N GLY A 33 -4.30 -11.93 0.20
CA GLY A 33 -4.19 -13.39 -0.01
C GLY A 33 -4.54 -13.89 -1.41
N CYS A 34 -4.40 -13.05 -2.45
CA CYS A 34 -4.63 -13.50 -3.83
C CYS A 34 -3.59 -14.55 -4.28
N GLU A 35 -4.07 -15.64 -4.91
CA GLU A 35 -3.26 -16.79 -5.36
C GLU A 35 -3.03 -16.84 -6.89
N ASP A 36 -3.37 -15.76 -7.59
CA ASP A 36 -3.05 -15.61 -9.01
C ASP A 36 -1.56 -15.84 -9.26
N LEU A 37 -1.20 -16.36 -10.44
CA LEU A 37 0.19 -16.64 -10.80
C LEU A 37 1.11 -15.42 -10.57
N SER A 38 0.62 -14.22 -10.91
CA SER A 38 1.35 -12.97 -10.68
C SER A 38 1.59 -12.70 -9.19
N CYS A 39 0.62 -12.94 -8.33
CA CYS A 39 0.75 -12.76 -6.88
C CYS A 39 1.74 -13.78 -6.31
N ARG A 40 1.63 -15.05 -6.69
CA ARG A 40 2.57 -16.10 -6.25
C ARG A 40 4.01 -15.80 -6.69
N LEU A 41 4.20 -15.38 -7.95
CA LEU A 41 5.51 -14.97 -8.46
C LEU A 41 6.10 -13.80 -7.67
N LEU A 42 5.28 -12.76 -7.43
CA LEU A 42 5.73 -11.57 -6.68
C LEU A 42 6.07 -11.90 -5.22
N ARG A 43 5.27 -12.72 -4.55
CA ARG A 43 5.58 -13.22 -3.20
C ARG A 43 6.89 -14.01 -3.21
N ALA A 44 7.01 -15.01 -4.08
CA ALA A 44 8.22 -15.84 -4.16
C ALA A 44 9.49 -15.03 -4.45
N LYS A 45 9.36 -13.95 -5.24
CA LYS A 45 10.49 -13.09 -5.60
C LYS A 45 10.87 -12.08 -4.51
N TYR A 46 9.90 -11.52 -3.80
CA TYR A 46 10.12 -10.33 -2.96
C TYR A 46 9.77 -10.50 -1.47
N PHE A 47 8.99 -11.52 -1.10
CA PHE A 47 8.62 -11.81 0.29
C PHE A 47 9.61 -12.79 0.90
N SER A 48 10.84 -12.35 1.17
CA SER A 48 11.90 -13.21 1.71
C SER A 48 11.68 -13.59 3.18
N HIS A 49 11.27 -12.64 4.03
CA HIS A 49 11.11 -12.83 5.47
C HIS A 49 9.75 -12.38 6.03
N GLY A 50 8.76 -12.14 5.16
CA GLY A 50 7.42 -11.75 5.57
C GLY A 50 6.61 -11.08 4.47
N GLY A 51 5.63 -10.26 4.85
CA GLY A 51 4.72 -9.58 3.92
C GLY A 51 5.33 -8.38 3.18
N PHE A 52 4.51 -7.68 2.40
CA PHE A 52 4.94 -6.50 1.63
C PHE A 52 5.50 -5.38 2.52
N PHE A 53 5.00 -5.28 3.75
CA PHE A 53 5.47 -4.24 4.67
C PHE A 53 6.88 -4.48 5.20
N GLN A 54 7.35 -5.73 5.16
CA GLN A 54 8.66 -6.15 5.65
C GLN A 54 9.68 -6.32 4.50
N SER A 55 9.23 -6.27 3.24
CA SER A 55 10.12 -6.36 2.07
C SER A 55 10.94 -5.08 1.86
N SER A 56 12.11 -5.23 1.23
CA SER A 56 12.96 -4.12 0.81
C SER A 56 12.69 -3.74 -0.66
N SER A 57 12.89 -2.46 -0.99
CA SER A 57 12.87 -1.97 -2.37
C SER A 57 14.25 -1.92 -3.03
N ALA A 58 15.33 -2.26 -2.30
CA ALA A 58 16.69 -2.22 -2.81
C ALA A 58 16.86 -3.21 -3.98
N GLN A 59 17.47 -2.75 -5.08
CA GLN A 59 17.74 -3.57 -6.29
C GLN A 59 16.51 -4.29 -6.88
N SER A 60 15.32 -3.70 -6.78
CA SER A 60 14.06 -4.30 -7.26
C SER A 60 13.60 -3.75 -8.62
N SER A 61 12.59 -4.39 -9.23
CA SER A 61 12.01 -3.92 -10.50
C SER A 61 11.33 -2.55 -10.34
N GLN A 62 11.19 -1.79 -11.42
CA GLN A 62 10.53 -0.47 -11.39
C GLN A 62 9.08 -0.57 -10.86
N PHE A 63 8.38 -1.66 -11.19
CA PHE A 63 7.07 -1.96 -10.62
C PHE A 63 7.12 -2.09 -9.09
N TRP A 64 8.08 -2.83 -8.55
CA TRP A 64 8.24 -3.01 -7.10
C TRP A 64 8.56 -1.69 -6.39
N LYS A 65 9.46 -0.89 -6.98
CA LYS A 65 9.74 0.47 -6.50
C LYS A 65 8.49 1.35 -6.51
N GLY A 66 7.65 1.23 -7.54
CA GLY A 66 6.35 1.92 -7.63
C GLY A 66 5.40 1.53 -6.50
N LEU A 67 5.27 0.24 -6.19
CA LEU A 67 4.48 -0.22 -5.04
C LEU A 67 5.01 0.39 -3.73
N HIS A 68 6.33 0.36 -3.52
CA HIS A 68 6.95 0.98 -2.35
C HIS A 68 6.71 2.49 -2.26
N ALA A 69 6.68 3.20 -3.39
CA ALA A 69 6.41 4.63 -3.43
C ALA A 69 4.98 5.00 -2.98
N VAL A 70 4.01 4.09 -3.13
CA VAL A 70 2.62 4.31 -2.69
C VAL A 70 2.29 3.59 -1.36
N LYS A 71 3.28 2.99 -0.70
CA LYS A 71 3.12 2.25 0.55
C LYS A 71 2.49 3.08 1.66
N SER A 72 2.88 4.35 1.79
CA SER A 72 2.32 5.28 2.78
C SER A 72 0.85 5.61 2.48
N TRP A 73 0.50 5.82 1.21
CA TRP A 73 -0.88 6.06 0.78
C TRP A 73 -1.80 4.88 1.09
N PHE A 74 -1.32 3.66 0.86
CA PHE A 74 -2.05 2.46 1.25
C PHE A 74 -2.25 2.40 2.77
N LYS A 75 -1.19 2.60 3.58
CA LYS A 75 -1.31 2.60 5.04
C LYS A 75 -2.30 3.64 5.56
N PHE A 76 -2.28 4.84 5.00
CA PHE A 76 -3.18 5.92 5.39
C PHE A 76 -4.65 5.57 5.12
N GLY A 77 -4.95 4.86 4.02
CA GLY A 77 -6.31 4.48 3.64
C GLY A 77 -6.78 3.14 4.19
N CYS A 78 -5.96 2.42 4.95
CA CYS A 78 -6.28 1.09 5.44
C CYS A 78 -6.53 1.06 6.95
N GLU A 79 -7.67 0.50 7.33
CA GLU A 79 -7.97 0.14 8.72
C GLU A 79 -7.78 -1.37 8.89
N TYR A 80 -7.07 -1.73 9.95
CA TYR A 80 -6.80 -3.12 10.32
C TYR A 80 -7.84 -3.58 11.34
N ARG A 81 -8.59 -4.64 11.04
CA ARG A 81 -9.48 -5.26 12.04
C ARG A 81 -8.69 -6.24 12.88
N LEU A 82 -8.81 -6.11 14.21
CA LEU A 82 -8.18 -7.01 15.16
C LEU A 82 -8.76 -8.43 15.03
N GLY A 83 -7.97 -9.33 14.45
CA GLY A 83 -8.18 -10.79 14.49
C GLY A 83 -7.28 -11.41 15.56
N ASN A 84 -6.40 -12.33 15.15
CA ASN A 84 -5.35 -12.89 16.01
C ASN A 84 -4.12 -11.97 16.21
N GLY A 85 -4.13 -10.78 15.62
CA GLY A 85 -3.06 -9.77 15.76
C GLY A 85 -1.77 -10.04 14.99
N ALA A 86 -1.61 -11.19 14.31
CA ALA A 86 -0.34 -11.59 13.69
C ALA A 86 0.14 -10.65 12.56
N SER A 87 -0.77 -9.90 11.93
CA SER A 87 -0.50 -8.99 10.82
C SER A 87 -0.56 -7.50 11.18
N ILE A 88 -0.75 -7.17 12.46
CA ILE A 88 -0.96 -5.80 12.93
C ILE A 88 0.30 -5.31 13.64
N HIS A 89 0.85 -4.16 13.20
CA HIS A 89 1.87 -3.45 13.96
C HIS A 89 1.19 -2.61 15.04
N PHE A 90 1.37 -3.02 16.30
CA PHE A 90 0.69 -2.44 17.45
C PHE A 90 0.74 -0.90 17.51
N TRP A 91 1.90 -0.30 17.22
CA TRP A 91 2.07 1.16 17.32
C TRP A 91 1.72 1.92 16.04
N ASN A 92 2.10 1.39 14.87
CA ASN A 92 2.12 2.14 13.62
C ASN A 92 0.94 1.88 12.68
N ASP A 93 0.09 0.89 12.97
CA ASP A 93 -1.10 0.61 12.17
C ASP A 93 -2.37 1.13 12.86
N VAL A 94 -3.38 1.56 12.07
CA VAL A 94 -4.70 1.96 12.58
C VAL A 94 -5.53 0.70 12.80
N TRP A 95 -5.51 0.17 14.02
CA TRP A 95 -6.33 -0.99 14.41
C TRP A 95 -7.29 -0.68 15.58
N LEU A 96 -7.15 0.48 16.21
CA LEU A 96 -7.98 0.94 17.32
C LEU A 96 -8.27 2.44 17.22
N GLY A 97 -9.51 2.79 16.87
CA GLY A 97 -9.94 4.18 16.69
C GLY A 97 -9.68 4.70 15.28
N GLN A 98 -9.26 5.96 15.15
CA GLN A 98 -9.14 6.67 13.87
C GLN A 98 -7.69 7.01 13.47
N ALA A 99 -6.71 6.70 14.33
CA ALA A 99 -5.30 7.00 14.12
C ALA A 99 -4.42 5.94 14.78
N PRO A 100 -3.16 5.78 14.35
CA PRO A 100 -2.24 4.85 14.98
C PRO A 100 -1.94 5.27 16.43
N LEU A 101 -1.49 4.32 17.26
CA LEU A 101 -1.28 4.58 18.68
C LEU A 101 -0.07 5.49 18.93
N ASP A 102 0.94 5.48 18.07
CA ASP A 102 2.11 6.36 18.15
C ASP A 102 1.72 7.86 18.09
N ALA A 103 0.77 8.21 17.23
CA ALA A 103 0.25 9.56 17.08
C ALA A 103 -0.57 10.00 18.30
N ARG A 104 -1.30 9.07 18.93
CA ARG A 104 -2.16 9.34 20.10
C ARG A 104 -1.38 9.39 21.40
N PHE A 105 -0.38 8.53 21.54
CA PHE A 105 0.40 8.34 22.76
C PHE A 105 1.89 8.59 22.51
N HIS A 106 2.21 9.72 21.88
CA HIS A 106 3.57 10.11 21.50
C HIS A 106 4.58 10.20 22.67
N ARG A 107 4.11 10.15 23.93
CA ARG A 107 4.96 10.12 25.13
C ARG A 107 5.38 8.70 25.54
N LEU A 108 4.68 7.68 25.05
CA LEU A 108 4.93 6.27 25.32
C LEU A 108 5.66 5.58 24.15
N PHE A 109 5.77 6.27 23.01
CA PHE A 109 6.39 5.80 21.78
C PHE A 109 7.86 6.27 21.68
#